data_AF-A0A833TWC8-F1
#
_entry.id   AF-A0A833TWC8-F1
#
_cell.length_a   1.000
_cell.length_b   1.000
_cell.length_c   1.000
_cell.angle_alpha   90.00
_cell.angle_beta   90.00
_cell.angle_gamma   90.00
#
_symmetry.space_group_name_H-M   'P 1'
#
loop_
_entity.id
_entity.type
_entity.pdbx_description
1 polymer ?
#
loop_
_entity_poly.entity_id
_entity_poly.type
_entity_poly.pdbx_seq_one_letter_code
_entity_poly.pdbx_strand_id
1 'polypeptide(L)'
;MCHLLSFFRVVLAPMGRNRCYGYVPQPHAILYYSQRTSKGGLLIAEATAVSDTSRGFPESPGIWTTEQIDAWKPIVDAVHAKGGIFFCQLWHVGRVSNQAPISSTDKPLTPQIPSNGTDVPQFAPPRRLRTDEIPGIVNEFRLAARNAIAAGKVW
;
A
#
# COMPACT_ATOMS: atom_id res chain seq x y z
N MET A 1 -16.12 -10.10 -17.32
CA MET A 1 -15.12 -10.92 -18.03
C MET A 1 -13.75 -10.51 -17.50
N CYS A 2 -12.92 -11.44 -17.00
CA CYS A 2 -11.57 -11.11 -16.51
C CYS A 2 -10.65 -10.94 -17.73
N HIS A 3 -10.07 -9.74 -17.91
CA HIS A 3 -9.32 -9.37 -19.13
C HIS A 3 -7.80 -9.59 -19.01
N LEU A 4 -7.32 -10.16 -17.90
CA LEU A 4 -5.90 -10.29 -17.61
C LEU A 4 -5.47 -11.76 -17.65
N LEU A 5 -4.61 -12.10 -18.62
CA LEU A 5 -3.97 -13.41 -18.74
C LEU A 5 -2.50 -13.27 -18.33
N SER A 6 -2.12 -13.93 -17.24
CA SER A 6 -0.70 -14.11 -16.92
C SER A 6 -0.16 -15.34 -17.64
N PHE A 7 1.04 -15.23 -18.20
CA PHE A 7 1.64 -16.30 -19.02
C PHE A 7 2.25 -17.42 -18.17
N PHE A 8 2.54 -17.17 -16.89
CA PHE A 8 3.12 -18.14 -15.96
C PHE A 8 2.65 -17.85 -14.52
N ARG A 9 2.77 -18.82 -13.61
CA ARG A 9 2.16 -18.78 -12.26
C ARG A 9 3.11 -18.27 -11.16
N VAL A 10 4.13 -17.50 -11.53
CA VAL A 10 5.05 -16.86 -10.59
C VAL A 10 4.67 -15.39 -10.45
N VAL A 11 4.43 -14.94 -9.23
CA VAL A 11 3.92 -13.61 -8.90
C VAL A 11 4.90 -12.92 -7.95
N LEU A 12 5.17 -11.63 -8.16
CA LEU A 12 5.82 -10.81 -7.13
C LEU A 12 4.79 -10.48 -6.04
N ALA A 13 4.94 -11.10 -4.88
CA ALA A 13 4.13 -10.80 -3.70
C ALA A 13 4.35 -9.34 -3.24
N PRO A 14 3.35 -8.73 -2.56
CA PRO A 14 3.52 -7.40 -1.97
C PRO A 14 4.60 -7.44 -0.88
N MET A 15 5.61 -6.58 -1.00
CA MET A 15 6.74 -6.53 -0.06
C MET A 15 7.02 -5.09 0.35
N GLY A 16 6.66 -4.72 1.59
CA GLY A 16 6.98 -3.42 2.17
C GLY A 16 8.50 -3.17 2.20
N ARG A 17 8.95 -2.03 1.65
CA ARG A 17 10.39 -1.74 1.54
C ARG A 17 10.84 -0.58 2.43
N ASN A 18 9.92 0.26 2.90
CA ASN A 18 10.18 1.47 3.67
C ASN A 18 11.16 2.41 2.94
N ARG A 19 10.87 2.71 1.67
CA ARG A 19 11.72 3.55 0.81
C ARG A 19 10.94 4.67 0.12
N CYS A 20 9.76 5.03 0.63
CA CYS A 20 8.90 6.06 0.10
C CYS A 20 8.92 7.27 1.03
N TYR A 21 9.95 8.12 0.93
CA TYR A 21 10.17 9.26 1.82
C TYR A 21 8.96 10.20 1.86
N GLY A 22 8.46 10.50 3.07
CA GLY A 22 7.24 11.30 3.23
C GLY A 22 6.00 10.62 2.68
N TYR A 23 5.99 9.29 2.61
CA TYR A 23 4.95 8.46 2.00
C TYR A 23 4.79 8.65 0.48
N VAL A 24 5.79 9.24 -0.19
CA VAL A 24 5.80 9.47 -1.64
C VAL A 24 6.70 8.42 -2.31
N PRO A 25 6.21 7.67 -3.32
CA PRO A 25 7.06 6.79 -4.12
C PRO A 25 8.29 7.50 -4.68
N GLN A 26 9.42 6.80 -4.74
CA GLN A 26 10.70 7.39 -5.11
C GLN A 26 11.19 6.87 -6.47
N PRO A 27 12.03 7.63 -7.20
CA PRO A 27 12.51 7.23 -8.53
C PRO A 27 13.19 5.84 -8.58
N HIS A 28 13.86 5.43 -7.49
CA HIS A 28 14.52 4.11 -7.43
C HIS A 28 13.52 2.93 -7.52
N ALA A 29 12.25 3.14 -7.19
CA ALA A 29 11.21 2.12 -7.29
C ALA A 29 10.94 1.71 -8.75
N ILE A 30 11.19 2.61 -9.71
CA ILE A 30 11.14 2.32 -11.15
C ILE A 30 12.07 1.16 -11.48
N LEU A 31 13.33 1.25 -11.05
CA LEU A 31 14.32 0.19 -11.27
C LEU A 31 13.92 -1.10 -10.54
N TYR A 32 13.45 -0.98 -9.29
CA TYR A 32 13.06 -2.13 -8.47
C TYR A 32 11.96 -2.99 -9.11
N TYR A 33 10.84 -2.38 -9.53
CA TYR A 33 9.74 -3.10 -10.16
C TYR A 33 10.08 -3.52 -11.60
N SER A 34 10.80 -2.68 -12.35
CA SER A 34 11.26 -3.03 -13.70
C SER A 34 12.15 -4.27 -13.72
N GLN A 35 13.08 -4.41 -12.78
CA GLN A 35 13.96 -5.58 -12.71
C GLN A 35 13.19 -6.88 -12.42
N ARG A 36 12.03 -6.79 -11.78
CA ARG A 36 11.17 -7.93 -11.41
C ARG A 36 10.06 -8.19 -12.42
N THR A 37 9.97 -7.37 -13.45
CA THR A 37 8.95 -7.50 -14.48
C THR A 37 9.44 -8.38 -15.62
N SER A 38 8.66 -9.42 -15.89
CA SER A 38 8.74 -10.25 -17.09
C SER A 38 7.41 -10.14 -17.85
N LYS A 39 7.45 -10.32 -19.17
CA LYS A 39 6.28 -10.18 -20.04
C LYS A 39 5.16 -11.14 -19.62
N GLY A 40 3.97 -10.60 -19.33
CA GLY A 40 2.82 -11.35 -18.84
C GLY A 40 2.90 -11.75 -17.37
N GLY A 41 3.90 -11.28 -16.62
CA GLY A 41 4.03 -11.54 -15.19
C GLY A 41 3.14 -10.61 -14.36
N LEU A 42 2.56 -11.13 -13.27
CA LEU A 42 1.82 -10.35 -12.29
C LEU A 42 2.75 -9.87 -11.17
N LEU A 43 2.69 -8.58 -10.88
CA LEU A 43 3.34 -7.96 -9.74
C LEU A 43 2.27 -7.33 -8.84
N ILE A 44 2.47 -7.41 -7.53
CA ILE A 44 1.65 -6.69 -6.56
C ILE A 44 2.57 -5.70 -5.87
N ALA A 45 2.23 -4.41 -5.93
CA ALA A 45 2.97 -3.34 -5.27
C ALA A 45 3.00 -3.56 -3.76
N GLU A 46 4.00 -2.95 -3.12
CA GLU A 46 4.02 -2.85 -1.67
C GLU A 46 2.76 -2.18 -1.12
N ALA A 47 2.44 -2.48 0.14
CA ALA A 47 1.25 -2.00 0.81
C ALA A 47 1.17 -0.47 0.74
N THR A 48 0.12 0.03 0.08
CA THR A 48 -0.05 1.44 -0.27
C THR A 48 -1.23 2.02 0.50
N ALA A 49 -0.95 2.97 1.38
CA ALA A 49 -1.93 3.56 2.28
C ALA A 49 -3.00 4.36 1.51
N VAL A 50 -4.26 4.18 1.90
CA VAL A 50 -5.44 4.81 1.26
C VAL A 50 -5.74 6.22 1.78
N SER A 51 -5.18 6.58 2.93
CA SER A 51 -5.37 7.86 3.62
C SER A 51 -4.26 8.08 4.65
N ASP A 52 -4.16 9.31 5.18
CA ASP A 52 -3.20 9.64 6.22
C ASP A 52 -3.40 8.80 7.51
N THR A 53 -4.65 8.52 7.87
CA THR A 53 -5.00 7.71 9.06
C THR A 53 -4.79 6.21 8.87
N SER A 54 -4.48 5.77 7.65
CA SER A 54 -4.34 4.35 7.29
C SER A 54 -2.89 3.84 7.39
N ARG A 55 -1.93 4.72 7.69
CA ARG A 55 -0.48 4.45 7.76
C ARG A 55 -0.10 3.67 9.02
N GLY A 56 0.88 2.76 8.92
CA GLY A 56 1.43 2.04 10.09
C GLY A 56 2.92 1.75 10.08
N PHE A 57 3.61 1.89 8.94
CA PHE A 57 5.07 1.75 8.87
C PHE A 57 5.72 3.02 8.29
N PRO A 58 6.90 3.42 8.80
CA PRO A 58 7.65 4.54 8.25
C PRO A 58 7.96 4.33 6.77
N GLU A 59 7.83 5.39 5.99
CA GLU A 59 8.20 5.41 4.56
C GLU A 59 7.54 4.32 3.71
N SER A 60 6.33 3.89 4.09
CA SER A 60 5.41 3.15 3.23
C SER A 60 4.75 4.11 2.24
N PRO A 61 4.46 3.71 0.99
CA PRO A 61 3.83 4.62 0.04
C PRO A 61 2.37 4.91 0.37
N GLY A 62 1.90 6.06 -0.10
CA GLY A 62 0.50 6.45 -0.15
C GLY A 62 -0.06 6.53 -1.57
N ILE A 63 -1.38 6.73 -1.65
CA ILE A 63 -2.08 7.06 -2.91
C ILE A 63 -3.33 7.95 -2.70
N TRP A 64 -3.28 8.87 -1.74
CA TRP A 64 -4.38 9.81 -1.44
C TRP A 64 -4.12 11.24 -1.91
N THR A 65 -2.87 11.61 -2.21
CA THR A 65 -2.51 12.94 -2.73
C THR A 65 -2.15 12.89 -4.21
N THR A 66 -2.30 14.03 -4.90
CA THR A 66 -1.85 14.18 -6.31
C THR A 66 -0.36 13.88 -6.47
N GLU A 67 0.47 14.34 -5.54
CA GLU A 67 1.92 14.09 -5.56
C GLU A 67 2.24 12.59 -5.52
N GLN A 68 1.56 11.83 -4.67
CA GLN A 68 1.73 10.38 -4.60
C GLN A 68 1.28 9.70 -5.90
N ILE A 69 0.15 10.13 -6.47
CA ILE A 69 -0.35 9.61 -7.76
C ILE A 69 0.68 9.88 -8.86
N ASP A 70 1.19 11.10 -8.96
CA ASP A 70 2.17 11.48 -9.97
C ASP A 70 3.49 10.73 -9.82
N ALA A 71 3.93 10.48 -8.60
CA ALA A 71 5.12 9.69 -8.31
C ALA A 71 4.97 8.19 -8.67
N TRP A 72 3.75 7.65 -8.61
CA TRP A 72 3.48 6.27 -9.04
C TRP A 72 3.51 6.09 -10.57
N LYS A 73 3.11 7.09 -11.35
CA LYS A 73 3.01 7.01 -12.82
C LYS A 73 4.25 6.42 -13.51
N PRO A 74 5.47 6.95 -13.32
CA PRO A 74 6.65 6.41 -14.01
C PRO A 74 7.01 4.99 -13.56
N ILE A 75 6.61 4.57 -12.35
CA ILE A 75 6.82 3.21 -11.86
C ILE A 75 5.88 2.24 -12.60
N VAL A 76 4.61 2.60 -12.69
CA VAL A 76 3.59 1.82 -13.39
C VAL A 76 3.91 1.72 -14.88
N ASP A 77 4.29 2.83 -15.52
CA ASP A 77 4.70 2.87 -16.91
C ASP A 77 5.88 1.94 -17.20
N ALA A 78 6.87 1.87 -16.31
CA ALA A 78 8.03 1.03 -16.50
C ALA A 78 7.71 -0.49 -16.39
N VAL A 79 6.73 -0.86 -15.56
CA VAL A 79 6.22 -2.25 -15.51
C VAL A 79 5.48 -2.58 -16.81
N HIS A 80 4.59 -1.70 -17.28
CA HIS A 80 3.86 -1.91 -18.53
C HIS A 80 4.73 -1.91 -19.77
N ALA A 81 5.80 -1.10 -19.80
CA ALA A 81 6.76 -1.08 -20.90
C ALA A 81 7.44 -2.46 -21.09
N LYS A 82 7.52 -3.28 -20.03
CA LYS A 82 8.00 -4.67 -20.09
C LYS A 82 6.89 -5.71 -20.27
N GLY A 83 5.64 -5.27 -20.41
CA GLY A 83 4.47 -6.12 -20.58
C GLY A 83 4.02 -6.82 -19.28
N GLY A 84 4.38 -6.28 -18.11
CA GLY A 84 3.87 -6.78 -16.82
C GLY A 84 2.43 -6.35 -16.55
N ILE A 85 1.79 -7.05 -15.62
CA ILE A 85 0.50 -6.68 -14.99
C ILE A 85 0.83 -6.24 -13.57
N PHE A 86 0.24 -5.15 -13.06
CA PHE A 86 0.71 -4.55 -11.82
C PHE A 86 -0.40 -4.08 -10.92
N PHE A 87 -0.63 -4.73 -9.78
CA PHE A 87 -1.74 -4.41 -8.88
C PHE A 87 -1.28 -3.54 -7.71
N CYS A 88 -2.08 -2.53 -7.35
CA CYS A 88 -1.86 -1.72 -6.15
C CYS A 88 -2.50 -2.40 -4.95
N GLN A 89 -1.70 -2.78 -3.95
CA GLN A 89 -2.23 -3.30 -2.69
C GLN A 89 -2.72 -2.14 -1.81
N LEU A 90 -4.00 -1.79 -1.94
CA LEU A 90 -4.64 -0.79 -1.07
C LEU A 90 -4.67 -1.26 0.37
N TRP A 91 -4.25 -0.40 1.30
CA TRP A 91 -3.94 -0.81 2.65
C TRP A 91 -4.43 0.18 3.71
N HIS A 92 -4.93 -0.38 4.82
CA HIS A 92 -5.26 0.34 6.05
C HIS A 92 -4.89 -0.53 7.24
N VAL A 93 -3.99 -0.05 8.11
CA VAL A 93 -3.42 -0.86 9.21
C VAL A 93 -4.35 -1.06 10.41
N GLY A 94 -5.33 -0.18 10.55
CA GLY A 94 -6.20 -0.17 11.72
C GLY A 94 -5.37 0.13 12.96
N ARG A 95 -5.42 -0.76 13.95
CA ARG A 95 -4.72 -0.58 15.24
C ARG A 95 -3.21 -0.86 15.21
N VAL A 96 -2.65 -1.31 14.09
CA VAL A 96 -1.20 -1.51 13.92
C VAL A 96 -0.55 -0.19 13.48
N SER A 97 -0.66 0.85 14.32
CA SER A 97 -0.07 2.17 14.07
C SER A 97 0.38 2.84 15.37
N ASN A 98 1.30 3.80 15.22
CA ASN A 98 1.91 4.51 16.35
C ASN A 98 1.24 5.87 16.62
N GLN A 99 0.38 6.36 15.72
CA GLN A 99 -0.34 7.63 15.86
C GLN A 99 -1.83 7.37 16.01
N ALA A 100 -2.36 7.53 17.24
CA ALA A 100 -3.78 7.45 17.63
C ALA A 100 -4.68 6.68 16.64
N PRO A 101 -4.44 5.37 16.41
CA PRO A 101 -5.01 4.66 15.28
C PRO A 101 -6.53 4.59 15.35
N ILE A 102 -7.20 4.66 14.20
CA ILE A 102 -8.61 4.31 14.11
C ILE A 102 -8.75 2.82 13.80
N SER A 103 -9.69 2.14 14.45
CA SER A 103 -9.90 0.70 14.27
C SER A 103 -11.33 0.29 14.57
N SER A 104 -11.71 -0.94 14.24
CA SER A 104 -13.00 -1.53 14.64
C SER A 104 -13.10 -1.82 16.15
N THR A 105 -12.02 -1.59 16.89
CA THR A 105 -11.92 -1.84 18.33
C THR A 105 -11.08 -0.78 19.02
N ASP A 106 -11.37 -0.51 20.29
CA ASP A 106 -10.59 0.30 21.24
C ASP A 106 -9.55 -0.54 22.00
N LYS A 107 -9.56 -1.87 21.81
CA LYS A 107 -8.63 -2.77 22.50
C LYS A 107 -7.20 -2.56 21.98
N PRO A 108 -6.25 -2.16 22.84
CA PRO A 108 -4.86 -2.02 22.44
C PRO A 108 -4.28 -3.36 21.97
N LEU A 109 -3.21 -3.29 21.18
CA LEU A 109 -2.43 -4.47 20.87
C LEU A 109 -1.65 -4.88 22.11
N THR A 110 -1.71 -6.17 22.44
CA THR A 110 -0.82 -6.74 23.45
C THR A 110 0.60 -6.65 22.89
N PRO A 111 1.57 -6.10 23.65
CA PRO A 111 2.94 -6.02 23.18
C PRO A 111 3.44 -7.43 22.85
N GLN A 112 3.86 -7.66 21.60
CA GLN A 112 4.51 -8.91 21.23
C GLN A 112 5.98 -8.76 21.55
N ILE A 113 6.49 -9.55 22.48
CA ILE A 113 7.91 -9.63 22.78
C ILE A 113 8.57 -10.30 21.57
N PRO A 114 9.45 -9.61 20.83
CA PRO A 114 10.18 -10.22 19.73
C PRO A 114 11.07 -11.35 20.27
N SER A 115 11.24 -12.43 19.51
CA SER A 115 12.07 -13.59 19.92
C SER A 115 13.54 -13.24 20.19
N ASN A 116 13.98 -12.09 19.71
CA ASN A 116 15.32 -11.51 19.84
C ASN A 116 15.45 -10.50 21.00
N GLY A 117 14.39 -10.25 21.79
CA GLY A 117 14.46 -9.48 23.03
C GLY A 117 14.73 -7.97 22.87
N THR A 118 14.79 -7.45 21.65
CA THR A 118 15.03 -6.03 21.35
C THR A 118 13.84 -5.41 20.62
N ASP A 119 13.46 -4.22 21.10
CA ASP A 119 12.37 -3.35 20.66
C ASP A 119 10.98 -4.00 20.52
N VAL A 120 10.24 -3.96 21.63
CA VAL A 120 8.79 -4.23 21.62
C VAL A 120 8.12 -3.08 20.85
N PRO A 121 7.46 -3.35 19.69
CA PRO A 121 6.78 -2.30 18.95
C PRO A 121 5.69 -1.67 19.81
N GLN A 122 5.83 -0.38 20.11
CA GLN A 122 4.85 0.35 20.91
C GLN A 122 3.77 0.94 19.99
N PHE A 123 2.60 0.31 19.98
CA PHE A 123 1.42 0.81 19.27
C PHE A 123 0.58 1.70 20.19
N ALA A 124 0.08 2.81 19.65
CA ALA A 124 -0.83 3.67 20.40
C ALA A 124 -2.20 2.97 20.57
N PRO A 125 -2.90 3.14 21.71
CA PRO A 125 -4.25 2.64 21.88
C PRO A 125 -5.17 3.15 20.76
N PRO A 126 -5.93 2.26 20.09
CA PRO A 126 -6.78 2.69 19.00
C PRO A 126 -8.05 3.38 19.52
N ARG A 127 -8.55 4.32 18.74
CA ARG A 127 -9.92 4.80 18.86
C ARG A 127 -10.85 3.89 18.07
N ARG A 128 -11.88 3.38 18.72
CA ARG A 128 -12.96 2.65 18.06
C ARG A 128 -13.71 3.58 17.08
N LEU A 129 -13.85 3.13 15.84
CA LEU A 129 -14.71 3.75 14.85
C LEU A 129 -16.17 3.59 15.27
N ARG A 130 -16.92 4.69 15.19
CA ARG A 130 -18.38 4.66 15.23
C ARG A 130 -18.91 4.19 13.88
N THR A 131 -20.12 3.64 13.88
CA THR A 131 -20.75 3.11 12.67
C THR A 131 -20.95 4.18 11.59
N ASP A 132 -21.21 5.43 11.99
CA ASP A 132 -21.36 6.58 11.08
C ASP A 132 -20.04 7.00 10.41
N GLU A 133 -18.89 6.55 10.91
CA GLU A 133 -17.57 6.83 10.32
C GLU A 133 -17.16 5.79 9.26
N ILE A 134 -17.76 4.58 9.28
CA ILE A 134 -17.44 3.48 8.35
C ILE A 134 -17.63 3.89 6.88
N PRO A 135 -18.70 4.60 6.47
CA PRO A 135 -18.84 5.09 5.11
C PRO A 135 -17.66 5.97 4.65
N GLY A 136 -17.04 6.73 5.56
CA GLY A 136 -15.84 7.51 5.29
C GLY A 136 -14.66 6.62 4.91
N ILE A 137 -14.41 5.56 5.67
CA ILE A 137 -13.35 4.58 5.39
C ILE A 137 -13.59 3.88 4.05
N VAL A 138 -14.83 3.45 3.77
CA VAL A 138 -15.19 2.87 2.46
C VAL A 138 -14.90 3.86 1.32
N ASN A 139 -15.20 5.14 1.52
CA ASN A 139 -14.92 6.18 0.55
C ASN A 139 -13.41 6.42 0.34
N GLU A 140 -12.57 6.28 1.37
CA GLU A 140 -11.11 6.34 1.23
C GLU A 140 -10.59 5.22 0.31
N PHE A 141 -11.03 3.97 0.51
CA PHE A 141 -10.70 2.87 -0.40
C PHE A 141 -11.20 3.12 -1.83
N ARG A 142 -12.42 3.64 -1.98
CA ARG A 142 -12.98 4.00 -3.29
C ARG A 142 -12.14 5.05 -4.02
N LEU A 143 -11.71 6.09 -3.30
CA LEU A 143 -10.86 7.15 -3.84
C LEU A 143 -9.47 6.62 -4.18
N ALA A 144 -8.86 5.84 -3.28
CA ALA A 144 -7.55 5.24 -3.51
C ALA A 144 -7.54 4.31 -4.73
N ALA A 145 -8.59 3.52 -4.96
CA ALA A 145 -8.74 2.71 -6.17
C ALA A 145 -8.81 3.57 -7.45
N ARG A 146 -9.54 4.70 -7.41
CA ARG A 146 -9.56 5.65 -8.53
C ARG A 146 -8.22 6.33 -8.75
N ASN A 147 -7.52 6.66 -7.68
CA ASN A 147 -6.20 7.26 -7.71
C ASN A 147 -5.15 6.30 -8.26
N ALA A 148 -5.25 5.01 -7.95
CA ALA A 148 -4.47 3.96 -8.62
C ALA A 148 -4.73 4.00 -10.13
N ILE A 149 -5.97 3.93 -10.59
CA ILE A 149 -6.29 4.03 -12.02
C ILE A 149 -5.76 5.34 -12.64
N ALA A 150 -5.74 6.46 -11.91
CA ALA A 150 -5.15 7.71 -12.36
C ALA A 150 -3.61 7.69 -12.44
N ALA A 151 -2.95 6.88 -11.60
CA ALA A 151 -1.52 6.60 -11.64
C ALA A 151 -1.13 5.62 -12.77
N GLY A 152 -2.09 4.92 -13.37
CA GLY A 152 -1.85 4.06 -14.52
C GLY A 152 -3.15 3.48 -15.07
N LYS A 153 -3.34 3.59 -16.39
CA LYS A 153 -4.61 3.25 -17.08
C LYS A 153 -5.10 1.82 -16.85
N VAL A 154 -4.21 0.91 -16.43
CA VAL A 154 -4.50 -0.45 -16.00
C VAL A 154 -3.56 -0.74 -14.83
N TRP A 155 -4.07 -1.15 -13.68
CA TRP A 155 -3.28 -1.89 -12.70
C TRP A 155 -3.64 -3.37 -12.89
#